data_AF-A0A956ECB6-F1
#
_entry.id   AF-A0A956ECB6-F1
#
_cell.length_a   1.000
_cell.length_b   1.000
_cell.length_c   1.000
_cell.angle_alpha   90.00
_cell.angle_beta   90.00
_cell.angle_gamma   90.00
#
_symmetry.space_group_name_H-M   'P 1'
#
loop_
_entity.id
_entity.type
_entity.pdbx_description
1 polymer ?
#
loop_
_entity_poly.entity_id
_entity_poly.type
_entity_poly.pdbx_seq_one_letter_code
_entity_poly.pdbx_strand_id
1 'polypeptide(L)'
;MQQQTFDTLTRVIECAHCGAPLAGSEQTQVRCVYCGAPNQVEIRPRDAVKTLTPGQQIARLSALKAQFDHPVPGHVYDMDVAPPRLRDLNVHNHMASAEYAALWGRLRAQPGPRDIEDQRSLTWVALRAASTLSETGRPREARAKLETALDLVEDSGLRHLLRCELALCAIRAGEALAARGWLSECDPYAEVLELDSAFRMANARLALLERKPQQALEQVGSVAGEVPLDASYEQHAKGIRAHAAELMGHAPVALSEAELKLLRNEQLAPGARMQLVKQQLRKARASRANSNSALFVVLTTLLRAPWWALLLALLSTAGGCMTGTGPVGGTTSHLLCPGVCAGCTGPYTHFHYSRNDSDVYDVVCDNPRHEPSRLSKGEALSYALSHREQHLPGGGWTLIGVAFFAYLPLALLLSFLRSVTVRWRMRRRAAEFQRQIGEFERELTALGGNPQADEVIPRFQPRRALVGLVLILLPILLMGGCLGVNLGLRLG
;
A
#
# COMPACT_ATOMS: atom_id res chain seq x y z
N MET A 1 21.65 36.09 12.32
CA MET A 1 21.14 36.21 10.94
C MET A 1 21.27 34.84 10.29
N GLN A 2 20.16 34.20 9.90
CA GLN A 2 20.23 32.99 9.09
C GLN A 2 20.73 33.38 7.70
N GLN A 3 21.74 32.68 7.20
CA GLN A 3 22.25 32.88 5.85
C GLN A 3 21.17 32.44 4.86
N GLN A 4 20.62 33.37 4.07
CA GLN A 4 19.65 33.04 3.02
C GLN A 4 20.33 32.10 2.02
N THR A 5 19.76 30.92 1.86
CA THR A 5 20.31 29.83 1.05
C THR A 5 19.87 29.97 -0.40
N PHE A 6 18.73 30.60 -0.69
CA PHE A 6 18.08 30.69 -2.01
C PHE A 6 17.88 32.12 -2.55
N ASP A 7 18.55 33.13 -1.96
CA ASP A 7 18.51 34.52 -2.45
C ASP A 7 18.67 34.61 -3.97
N THR A 8 17.73 35.28 -4.64
CA THR A 8 17.71 35.42 -6.10
C THR A 8 18.75 36.40 -6.63
N LEU A 9 19.36 37.24 -5.78
CA LEU A 9 20.43 38.17 -6.15
C LEU A 9 21.82 37.49 -6.15
N THR A 10 21.99 36.47 -5.31
CA THR A 10 23.22 35.67 -5.26
C THR A 10 23.05 34.44 -6.15
N ARG A 11 23.87 34.27 -7.18
CA ARG A 11 23.90 33.02 -7.97
C ARG A 11 24.65 31.95 -7.17
N VAL A 12 24.17 30.71 -7.25
CA VAL A 12 24.93 29.56 -6.76
C VAL A 12 25.06 28.57 -7.90
N ILE A 13 26.25 28.41 -8.47
CA ILE A 13 26.54 27.49 -9.58
C ILE A 13 27.57 26.46 -9.14
N GLU A 14 27.75 25.40 -9.91
CA GLU A 14 28.84 24.46 -9.67
C GLU A 14 30.13 24.91 -10.35
N CYS A 15 31.26 24.62 -9.73
CA CYS A 15 32.56 24.80 -10.36
C CYS A 15 32.65 23.90 -11.61
N ALA A 16 33.05 24.49 -12.73
CA ALA A 16 33.25 23.79 -14.00
C ALA A 16 34.27 22.65 -13.87
N HIS A 17 35.30 22.82 -13.03
CA HIS A 17 36.37 21.83 -12.85
C HIS A 17 36.03 20.73 -11.82
N CYS A 18 35.70 21.10 -10.58
CA CYS A 18 35.54 20.12 -9.48
C CYS A 18 34.08 19.86 -9.05
N GLY A 19 33.10 20.60 -9.58
CA GLY A 19 31.69 20.44 -9.24
C GLY A 19 31.26 21.06 -7.89
N ALA A 20 32.19 21.61 -7.11
CA ALA A 20 31.85 22.24 -5.83
C ALA A 20 30.94 23.48 -5.99
N PRO A 21 30.02 23.76 -5.05
CA PRO A 21 29.11 24.90 -5.14
C PRO A 21 29.86 26.24 -4.93
N LEU A 22 29.64 27.19 -5.83
CA LEU A 22 30.21 28.53 -5.84
C LEU A 22 29.09 29.55 -5.71
N ALA A 23 29.23 30.48 -4.78
CA ALA A 23 28.30 31.60 -4.64
C ALA A 23 28.96 32.88 -5.14
N GLY A 24 28.24 33.68 -5.92
CA GLY A 24 28.73 34.96 -6.44
C GLY A 24 27.58 35.84 -6.93
N SER A 25 27.83 37.14 -7.05
CA SER A 25 26.90 38.04 -7.76
C SER A 25 27.00 37.82 -9.27
N GLU A 26 25.94 38.18 -9.99
CA GLU A 26 25.94 38.13 -11.46
C GLU A 26 27.11 38.93 -12.05
N GLN A 27 27.63 38.48 -13.20
CA GLN A 27 28.75 39.08 -13.93
C GLN A 27 30.09 39.13 -13.18
N THR A 28 30.28 38.31 -12.14
CA THR A 28 31.55 38.25 -11.41
C THR A 28 32.37 37.03 -11.74
N GLN A 29 33.68 37.20 -11.78
CA GLN A 29 34.63 36.10 -11.80
C GLN A 29 34.86 35.63 -10.36
N VAL A 30 34.54 34.37 -10.07
CA VAL A 30 34.70 33.77 -8.75
C VAL A 30 35.72 32.64 -8.82
N ARG A 31 36.71 32.65 -7.92
CA ARG A 31 37.65 31.53 -7.79
C ARG A 31 37.05 30.44 -6.91
N CYS A 32 37.10 29.20 -7.37
CA CYS A 32 36.65 28.06 -6.58
C CYS A 32 37.53 27.89 -5.35
N VAL A 33 36.93 27.87 -4.16
CA VAL A 33 37.65 27.69 -2.89
C VAL A 33 38.29 26.30 -2.79
N TYR A 34 37.75 25.31 -3.50
CA TYR A 34 38.21 23.92 -3.42
C TYR A 34 39.36 23.60 -4.39
N CYS A 35 39.29 24.05 -5.64
CA CYS A 35 40.30 23.72 -6.66
C CYS A 35 41.05 24.95 -7.22
N GLY A 36 40.72 26.17 -6.79
CA GLY A 36 41.34 27.40 -7.26
C GLY A 36 40.96 27.85 -8.67
N ALA A 37 40.23 27.02 -9.44
CA ALA A 37 39.84 27.34 -10.81
C ALA A 37 38.98 28.62 -10.87
N PRO A 38 39.23 29.55 -11.81
CA PRO A 38 38.34 30.67 -12.06
C PRO A 38 37.05 30.17 -12.72
N ASN A 39 35.91 30.72 -12.30
CA ASN A 39 34.60 30.45 -12.90
C ASN A 39 33.92 31.79 -13.18
N GLN A 40 33.25 31.88 -14.32
CA GLN A 40 32.45 33.04 -14.68
C GLN A 40 31.01 32.81 -14.21
N VAL A 41 30.48 33.73 -13.42
CA VAL A 41 29.05 33.72 -13.06
C VAL A 41 28.32 34.62 -14.05
N GLU A 42 27.55 34.01 -14.94
CA GLU A 42 26.79 34.74 -15.95
C GLU A 42 25.48 35.33 -15.39
N ILE A 43 24.91 36.30 -16.12
CA ILE A 43 23.58 36.82 -15.82
C ILE A 43 22.59 35.67 -15.97
N ARG A 44 21.64 35.55 -15.03
CA ARG A 44 20.59 34.54 -15.16
C ARG A 44 19.78 34.77 -16.44
N PRO A 45 19.54 33.73 -17.28
CA PRO A 45 18.62 33.86 -18.39
C PRO A 45 17.21 34.16 -17.85
N ARG A 46 16.53 35.15 -18.43
CA ARG A 46 15.15 35.51 -18.06
C ARG A 46 14.26 35.35 -19.28
N ASP A 47 13.16 34.63 -19.10
CA ASP A 47 12.15 34.48 -20.14
C ASP A 47 11.12 35.62 -20.01
N ALA A 48 10.56 36.06 -21.13
CA ALA A 48 9.54 37.10 -21.12
C ALA A 48 8.23 36.54 -20.56
N VAL A 49 7.66 37.21 -19.55
CA VAL A 49 6.35 36.86 -19.01
C VAL A 49 5.29 37.22 -20.03
N LYS A 50 4.51 36.22 -20.45
CA LYS A 50 3.36 36.43 -21.34
C LYS A 50 2.17 36.97 -20.56
N THR A 51 1.41 37.86 -21.18
CA THR A 51 0.10 38.29 -20.69
C THR A 51 -0.98 37.79 -21.65
N LEU A 52 -1.97 37.06 -21.14
CA LEU A 52 -3.07 36.55 -21.96
C LEU A 52 -4.33 37.42 -21.82
N THR A 53 -5.06 37.56 -22.92
CA THR A 53 -6.44 38.06 -22.90
C THR A 53 -7.39 37.00 -22.31
N PRO A 54 -8.58 37.39 -21.83
CA PRO A 54 -9.56 36.42 -21.31
C PRO A 54 -9.93 35.31 -22.30
N GLY A 55 -10.05 35.62 -23.59
CA GLY A 55 -10.34 34.64 -24.64
C GLY A 55 -9.20 33.62 -24.82
N GLN A 56 -7.95 34.08 -24.80
CA GLN A 56 -6.77 33.20 -24.84
C GLN A 56 -6.68 32.31 -23.60
N GLN A 57 -7.02 32.85 -22.43
CA GLN A 57 -7.03 32.07 -21.18
C GLN A 57 -8.07 30.94 -21.24
N ILE A 58 -9.26 31.18 -21.82
CA ILE A 58 -10.27 30.12 -22.02
C ILE A 58 -9.74 29.06 -22.98
N ALA A 59 -9.18 29.46 -24.13
CA ALA A 59 -8.63 28.53 -25.12
C ALA A 59 -7.52 27.66 -24.51
N ARG A 60 -6.63 28.28 -23.74
CA ARG A 60 -5.58 27.59 -22.99
C ARG A 60 -6.14 26.55 -22.02
N LEU A 61 -7.12 26.91 -21.18
CA LEU A 61 -7.72 25.97 -20.22
C LEU A 61 -8.39 24.79 -20.92
N SER A 62 -9.05 25.02 -22.06
CA SER A 62 -9.60 23.95 -22.91
C SER A 62 -8.51 23.04 -23.46
N ALA A 63 -7.36 23.57 -23.89
CA ALA A 63 -6.23 22.78 -24.38
C ALA A 63 -5.58 21.93 -23.26
N LEU A 64 -5.42 22.49 -22.06
CA LEU A 64 -4.93 21.75 -20.89
C LEU A 64 -5.89 20.62 -20.50
N LYS A 65 -7.20 20.87 -20.55
CA LYS A 65 -8.21 19.85 -20.30
C LYS A 65 -8.14 18.71 -21.34
N ALA A 66 -7.93 19.04 -22.62
CA ALA A 66 -7.77 18.04 -23.67
C ALA A 66 -6.51 17.16 -23.44
N GLN A 67 -5.39 17.75 -23.01
CA GLN A 67 -4.18 17.00 -22.65
C GLN A 67 -4.41 16.10 -21.42
N PHE A 68 -5.15 16.59 -20.43
CA PHE A 68 -5.52 15.80 -19.24
C PHE A 68 -6.38 14.59 -19.60
N ASP A 69 -7.35 14.76 -20.50
CA ASP A 69 -8.23 13.67 -20.95
C ASP A 69 -7.52 12.71 -21.93
N HIS A 70 -6.49 13.19 -22.63
CA HIS A 70 -5.73 12.45 -23.63
C HIS A 70 -4.21 12.65 -23.44
N PRO A 71 -3.61 12.08 -22.38
CA PRO A 71 -2.20 12.29 -22.09
C PRO A 71 -1.32 11.69 -23.19
N VAL A 72 -0.28 12.44 -23.59
CA VAL A 72 0.70 12.01 -24.58
C VAL A 72 1.98 11.59 -23.85
N PRO A 73 2.20 10.30 -23.58
CA PRO A 73 3.34 9.86 -22.78
C PRO A 73 4.68 10.16 -23.48
N GLY A 74 5.72 10.46 -22.69
CA GLY A 74 7.07 10.57 -23.20
C GLY A 74 7.38 11.84 -24.01
N HIS A 75 6.48 12.83 -24.04
CA HIS A 75 6.78 14.15 -24.59
C HIS A 75 7.95 14.83 -23.84
N VAL A 76 8.50 15.91 -24.41
CA VAL A 76 9.77 16.51 -23.95
C VAL A 76 9.76 16.93 -22.46
N TYR A 77 8.61 17.29 -21.91
CA TYR A 77 8.48 17.79 -20.54
C TYR A 77 8.00 16.72 -19.53
N ASP A 78 7.77 15.48 -19.99
CA ASP A 78 7.54 14.34 -19.12
C ASP A 78 8.87 13.99 -18.42
N MET A 79 8.97 14.36 -17.14
CA MET A 79 10.11 14.08 -16.28
C MET A 79 9.93 12.83 -15.41
N ASP A 80 8.78 12.18 -15.49
CA ASP A 80 8.49 10.94 -14.77
C ASP A 80 9.13 9.73 -15.42
N VAL A 81 9.30 9.78 -16.74
CA VAL A 81 9.99 8.76 -17.51
C VAL A 81 11.40 9.24 -17.86
N ALA A 82 12.40 8.38 -17.65
CA ALA A 82 13.76 8.67 -18.10
C ALA A 82 13.78 8.92 -19.62
N PRO A 83 14.43 10.00 -20.09
CA PRO A 83 14.56 10.30 -21.51
C PRO A 83 15.10 9.11 -22.32
N PRO A 84 14.66 8.90 -23.57
CA PRO A 84 15.09 7.79 -24.43
C PRO A 84 16.61 7.51 -24.39
N ARG A 85 17.44 8.54 -24.58
CA ARG A 85 18.91 8.43 -24.56
C ARG A 85 19.48 7.91 -23.25
N LEU A 86 18.82 8.20 -22.13
CA LEU A 86 19.23 7.70 -20.82
C LEU A 86 18.76 6.26 -20.60
N ARG A 87 17.58 5.89 -21.12
CA ARG A 87 17.10 4.51 -21.07
C ARG A 87 18.02 3.54 -21.79
N ASP A 88 18.60 3.95 -22.93
CA ASP A 88 19.60 3.17 -23.66
C ASP A 88 20.86 2.89 -22.84
N LEU A 89 21.13 3.73 -21.83
CA LEU A 89 22.23 3.57 -20.87
C LEU A 89 21.82 2.82 -19.59
N ASN A 90 20.65 2.20 -19.56
CA ASN A 90 20.06 1.56 -18.37
C ASN A 90 19.93 2.52 -17.17
N VAL A 91 19.60 3.78 -17.42
CA VAL A 91 19.29 4.76 -16.36
C VAL A 91 17.82 4.64 -15.98
N HIS A 92 17.53 4.65 -14.67
CA HIS A 92 16.17 4.49 -14.13
C HIS A 92 15.88 5.54 -13.04
N ASN A 93 14.61 5.65 -12.61
CA ASN A 93 14.17 6.61 -11.57
C ASN A 93 14.77 6.39 -10.17
N HIS A 94 15.41 5.25 -9.92
CA HIS A 94 15.90 4.84 -8.59
C HIS A 94 17.37 4.42 -8.62
N MET A 95 18.22 5.25 -9.20
CA MET A 95 19.67 5.04 -9.18
C MET A 95 20.31 5.52 -7.87
N ALA A 96 21.51 5.03 -7.58
CA ALA A 96 22.27 5.50 -6.43
C ALA A 96 22.74 6.95 -6.65
N SER A 97 22.86 7.73 -5.57
CA SER A 97 23.31 9.14 -5.65
C SER A 97 24.63 9.34 -6.40
N ALA A 98 25.58 8.40 -6.23
CA ALA A 98 26.87 8.43 -6.92
C ALA A 98 26.73 8.27 -8.44
N GLU A 99 25.77 7.47 -8.90
CA GLU A 99 25.52 7.23 -10.31
C GLU A 99 24.93 8.48 -10.99
N TYR A 100 23.98 9.15 -10.32
CA TYR A 100 23.48 10.45 -10.78
C TYR A 100 24.60 11.51 -10.84
N ALA A 101 25.50 11.54 -9.86
CA ALA A 101 26.63 12.47 -9.86
C ALA A 101 27.58 12.21 -11.05
N ALA A 102 27.88 10.95 -11.35
CA ALA A 102 28.72 10.58 -12.49
C ALA A 102 28.05 10.91 -13.84
N LEU A 103 26.75 10.60 -13.98
CA LEU A 103 25.98 10.93 -15.18
C LEU A 103 25.87 12.45 -15.39
N TRP A 104 25.61 13.19 -14.32
CA TRP A 104 25.60 14.65 -14.32
C TRP A 104 26.93 15.23 -14.79
N GLY A 105 28.06 14.76 -14.24
CA GLY A 105 29.39 15.22 -14.64
C GLY A 105 29.66 15.00 -16.14
N ARG A 106 29.23 13.86 -16.69
CA ARG A 106 29.35 13.56 -18.13
C ARG A 106 28.49 14.50 -18.98
N LEU A 107 27.20 14.62 -18.66
CA LEU A 107 26.27 15.46 -19.42
C LEU A 107 26.70 16.93 -19.39
N ARG A 108 27.13 17.43 -18.23
CA ARG A 108 27.60 18.81 -18.06
C ARG A 108 28.86 19.13 -18.87
N ALA A 109 29.76 18.16 -19.03
CA ALA A 109 31.02 18.34 -19.75
C ALA A 109 30.89 18.31 -21.28
N GLN A 110 29.72 17.96 -21.83
CA GLN A 110 29.50 17.96 -23.28
C GLN A 110 29.58 19.38 -23.85
N PRO A 111 30.51 19.64 -24.80
CA PRO A 111 30.65 20.95 -25.43
C PRO A 111 29.63 21.15 -26.57
N GLY A 112 29.34 22.41 -26.87
CA GLY A 112 28.57 22.79 -28.06
C GLY A 112 27.05 22.89 -27.85
N PRO A 113 26.32 23.24 -28.93
CA PRO A 113 24.87 23.36 -28.90
C PRO A 113 24.25 21.98 -28.64
N ARG A 114 23.25 21.95 -27.76
CA ARG A 114 22.56 20.73 -27.35
C ARG A 114 21.23 20.63 -28.07
N ASP A 115 20.93 19.46 -28.62
CA ASP A 115 19.57 19.20 -29.08
C ASP A 115 18.59 19.10 -27.89
N ILE A 116 17.31 19.10 -28.19
CA ILE A 116 16.27 19.10 -27.15
C ILE A 116 16.30 17.86 -26.26
N GLU A 117 16.75 16.70 -26.76
CA GLU A 117 16.83 15.46 -25.98
C GLU A 117 18.05 15.46 -25.05
N ASP A 118 19.16 16.09 -25.45
CA ASP A 118 20.30 16.33 -24.56
C ASP A 118 19.94 17.32 -23.45
N GLN A 119 19.20 18.38 -23.78
CA GLN A 119 18.71 19.34 -22.78
C GLN A 119 17.70 18.67 -21.82
N ARG A 120 16.81 17.82 -22.34
CA ARG A 120 15.88 17.03 -21.54
C ARG A 120 16.63 16.07 -20.61
N SER A 121 17.63 15.36 -21.11
CA SER A 121 18.48 14.45 -20.33
C SER A 121 19.22 15.18 -19.21
N LEU A 122 19.80 16.34 -19.52
CA LEU A 122 20.47 17.20 -18.54
C LEU A 122 19.51 17.65 -17.44
N THR A 123 18.33 18.15 -17.82
CA THR A 123 17.29 18.62 -16.91
C THR A 123 16.81 17.49 -16.00
N TRP A 124 16.48 16.33 -16.57
CA TRP A 124 16.01 15.18 -15.81
C TRP A 124 17.04 14.73 -14.77
N VAL A 125 18.33 14.62 -15.13
CA VAL A 125 19.40 14.24 -14.19
C VAL A 125 19.60 15.30 -13.12
N ALA A 126 19.54 16.59 -13.47
CA ALA A 126 19.66 17.68 -12.52
C ALA A 126 18.57 17.61 -11.44
N LEU A 127 17.31 17.42 -11.85
CA LEU A 127 16.16 17.31 -10.94
C LEU A 127 16.31 16.12 -9.99
N ARG A 128 16.66 14.93 -10.50
CA ARG A 128 16.84 13.73 -9.65
C ARG A 128 18.01 13.89 -8.67
N ALA A 129 19.15 14.38 -9.14
CA ALA A 129 20.31 14.62 -8.29
C ALA A 129 20.05 15.70 -7.23
N ALA A 130 19.36 16.79 -7.58
CA ALA A 130 18.99 17.85 -6.66
C ALA A 130 17.99 17.38 -5.59
N SER A 131 17.03 16.54 -5.98
CA SER A 131 16.10 15.89 -5.04
C SER A 131 16.87 15.03 -4.02
N THR A 132 17.76 14.14 -4.46
CA THR A 132 18.58 13.31 -3.56
C THR A 132 19.49 14.16 -2.65
N LEU A 133 20.10 15.22 -3.18
CA LEU A 133 20.92 16.15 -2.38
C LEU A 133 20.09 16.87 -1.32
N SER A 134 18.86 17.27 -1.66
CA SER A 134 17.94 17.91 -0.71
C SER A 134 17.53 16.95 0.40
N GLU A 135 17.17 15.71 0.06
CA GLU A 135 16.80 14.66 1.02
C GLU A 135 17.94 14.29 1.98
N THR A 136 19.20 14.42 1.52
CA THR A 136 20.41 14.16 2.33
C THR A 136 20.93 15.40 3.07
N GLY A 137 20.16 16.50 3.11
CA GLY A 137 20.52 17.69 3.87
C GLY A 137 21.62 18.55 3.24
N ARG A 138 21.77 18.48 1.91
CA ARG A 138 22.75 19.25 1.12
C ARG A 138 22.06 20.25 0.16
N PRO A 139 21.18 21.15 0.66
CA PRO A 139 20.36 22.01 -0.19
C PRO A 139 21.17 23.00 -1.03
N ARG A 140 22.34 23.44 -0.54
CA ARG A 140 23.23 24.34 -1.29
C ARG A 140 23.79 23.69 -2.56
N GLU A 141 24.09 22.40 -2.50
CA GLU A 141 24.58 21.66 -3.66
C GLU A 141 23.45 21.32 -4.63
N ALA A 142 22.26 21.02 -4.11
CA ALA A 142 21.06 20.87 -4.92
C ALA A 142 20.80 22.16 -5.72
N ARG A 143 20.85 23.33 -5.05
CA ARG A 143 20.73 24.64 -5.68
C ARG A 143 21.78 24.84 -6.77
N ALA A 144 23.05 24.60 -6.46
CA ALA A 144 24.16 24.76 -7.40
C ALA A 144 23.93 23.97 -8.70
N LYS A 145 23.45 22.74 -8.56
CA LYS A 145 23.19 21.85 -9.69
C LYS A 145 22.03 22.33 -10.56
N LEU A 146 20.93 22.77 -9.95
CA LEU A 146 19.76 23.30 -10.66
C LEU A 146 20.07 24.61 -11.40
N GLU A 147 20.77 25.55 -10.77
CA GLU A 147 21.18 26.79 -11.44
C GLU A 147 22.20 26.53 -12.56
N THR A 148 23.12 25.59 -12.37
CA THR A 148 24.05 25.18 -13.45
C THR A 148 23.30 24.57 -14.62
N ALA A 149 22.27 23.74 -14.36
CA ALA A 149 21.41 23.22 -15.42
C ALA A 149 20.65 24.34 -16.12
N LEU A 150 20.18 25.35 -15.36
CA LEU A 150 19.45 26.50 -15.90
C LEU A 150 20.30 27.31 -16.90
N ASP A 151 21.60 27.44 -16.64
CA ASP A 151 22.54 28.12 -17.56
C ASP A 151 22.81 27.30 -18.83
N LEU A 152 22.78 25.96 -18.74
CA LEU A 152 23.14 25.05 -19.83
C LEU A 152 21.97 24.66 -20.75
N VAL A 153 20.74 24.83 -20.27
CA VAL A 153 19.52 24.57 -21.04
C VAL A 153 19.11 25.84 -21.77
N GLU A 154 18.71 25.71 -23.03
CA GLU A 154 18.23 26.80 -23.89
C GLU A 154 16.71 26.84 -23.99
N ASP A 155 16.05 25.67 -23.98
CA ASP A 155 14.60 25.54 -24.08
C ASP A 155 13.88 26.19 -22.89
N SER A 156 12.92 27.06 -23.18
CA SER A 156 12.18 27.81 -22.17
C SER A 156 11.32 26.93 -21.25
N GLY A 157 10.78 25.82 -21.75
CA GLY A 157 9.95 24.92 -20.95
C GLY A 157 10.77 24.11 -19.95
N LEU A 158 11.94 23.64 -20.35
CA LEU A 158 12.88 22.97 -19.44
C LEU A 158 13.45 23.95 -18.41
N ARG A 159 13.76 25.19 -18.79
CA ARG A 159 14.12 26.27 -17.83
C ARG A 159 12.98 26.54 -16.84
N HIS A 160 11.73 26.56 -17.30
CA HIS A 160 10.55 26.74 -16.45
C HIS A 160 10.44 25.65 -15.38
N LEU A 161 10.66 24.37 -15.73
CA LEU A 161 10.69 23.28 -14.75
C LEU A 161 11.81 23.46 -13.71
N LEU A 162 13.02 23.83 -14.13
CA LEU A 162 14.15 24.08 -13.23
C LEU A 162 13.87 25.24 -12.26
N ARG A 163 13.24 26.33 -12.73
CA ARG A 163 12.84 27.45 -11.86
C ARG A 163 11.75 27.05 -10.87
N CYS A 164 10.76 26.25 -11.29
CA CYS A 164 9.76 25.70 -10.38
C CYS A 164 10.41 24.85 -9.29
N GLU A 165 11.38 24.00 -9.62
CA GLU A 165 12.09 23.19 -8.62
C GLU A 165 12.96 24.06 -7.68
N LEU A 166 13.62 25.10 -8.19
CA LEU A 166 14.36 26.08 -7.37
C LEU A 166 13.42 26.79 -6.39
N ALA A 167 12.21 27.17 -6.83
CA ALA A 167 11.19 27.71 -5.95
C ALA A 167 10.76 26.70 -4.86
N LEU A 168 10.57 25.43 -5.22
CA LEU A 168 10.27 24.36 -4.25
C LEU A 168 11.40 24.16 -3.23
N CYS A 169 12.66 24.25 -3.65
CA CYS A 169 13.81 24.21 -2.75
C CYS A 169 13.80 25.39 -1.77
N ALA A 170 13.51 26.61 -2.25
CA ALA A 170 13.38 27.79 -1.41
C ALA A 170 12.20 27.67 -0.42
N ILE A 171 11.06 27.12 -0.85
CA ILE A 171 9.91 26.86 0.03
C ILE A 171 10.28 25.88 1.14
N ARG A 172 11.00 24.78 0.83
CA ARG A 172 11.48 23.82 1.83
C ARG A 172 12.45 24.45 2.84
N ALA A 173 13.20 25.47 2.42
CA ALA A 173 14.06 26.26 3.29
C ALA A 173 13.32 27.35 4.09
N GLY A 174 12.00 27.53 3.87
CA GLY A 174 11.20 28.59 4.50
C GLY A 174 11.41 29.98 3.89
N GLU A 175 12.03 30.08 2.72
CA GLU A 175 12.41 31.35 2.09
C GLU A 175 11.36 31.82 1.07
N ALA A 176 10.21 32.28 1.57
CA ALA A 176 9.07 32.68 0.72
C ALA A 176 9.40 33.80 -0.29
N LEU A 177 10.25 34.75 0.08
CA LEU A 177 10.65 35.85 -0.83
C LEU A 177 11.49 35.32 -2.01
N ALA A 178 12.45 34.44 -1.74
CA ALA A 178 13.25 33.79 -2.78
C ALA A 178 12.37 32.93 -3.70
N ALA A 179 11.46 32.14 -3.14
CA ALA A 179 10.52 31.33 -3.91
C ALA A 179 9.66 32.19 -4.86
N ARG A 180 9.16 33.35 -4.41
CA ARG A 180 8.49 34.32 -5.27
C ARG A 180 9.37 34.83 -6.40
N GLY A 181 10.63 35.14 -6.11
CA GLY A 181 11.59 35.58 -7.13
C GLY A 181 11.72 34.56 -8.25
N TRP A 182 11.91 33.28 -7.91
CA TRP A 182 11.99 32.21 -8.90
C TRP A 182 10.69 32.03 -9.71
N LEU A 183 9.53 32.06 -9.05
CA LEU A 183 8.24 31.91 -9.74
C LEU A 183 7.86 33.13 -10.59
N SER A 184 8.39 34.32 -10.28
CA SER A 184 8.15 35.52 -11.09
C SER A 184 8.80 35.48 -12.48
N GLU A 185 9.78 34.59 -12.67
CA GLU A 185 10.45 34.35 -13.95
C GLU A 185 9.84 33.16 -14.73
N CYS A 186 8.82 32.50 -14.19
CA CYS A 186 8.10 31.40 -14.85
C CYS A 186 6.93 31.92 -15.69
N ASP A 187 6.48 31.15 -16.69
CA ASP A 187 5.27 31.46 -17.45
C ASP A 187 4.02 30.98 -16.68
N PRO A 188 3.19 31.90 -16.10
CA PRO A 188 1.99 31.50 -15.39
C PRO A 188 0.91 30.94 -16.31
N TYR A 189 1.10 31.04 -17.63
CA TYR A 189 0.15 30.66 -18.66
C TYR A 189 0.68 29.57 -19.60
N ALA A 190 1.54 28.68 -19.10
CA ALA A 190 2.04 27.55 -19.89
C ALA A 190 0.88 26.73 -20.50
N GLU A 191 0.97 26.42 -21.80
CA GLU A 191 -0.05 25.67 -22.55
C GLU A 191 0.16 24.15 -22.47
N VAL A 192 1.32 23.72 -21.95
CA VAL A 192 1.66 22.31 -21.73
C VAL A 192 1.31 21.93 -20.30
N LEU A 193 0.59 20.83 -20.13
CA LEU A 193 0.01 20.42 -18.85
C LEU A 193 1.04 20.24 -17.72
N GLU A 194 2.19 19.66 -18.03
CA GLU A 194 3.27 19.37 -17.07
C GLU A 194 3.92 20.66 -16.57
N LEU A 195 4.11 21.63 -17.46
CA LEU A 195 4.66 22.95 -17.13
C LEU A 195 3.68 23.77 -16.29
N ASP A 196 2.39 23.77 -16.65
CA ASP A 196 1.33 24.41 -15.86
C ASP A 196 1.20 23.77 -14.47
N SER A 197 1.21 22.43 -14.42
CA SER A 197 1.10 21.67 -13.18
C SER A 197 2.27 21.95 -12.24
N ALA A 198 3.51 21.96 -12.76
CA ALA A 198 4.70 22.31 -11.99
C ALA A 198 4.59 23.72 -11.36
N PHE A 199 4.14 24.70 -12.15
CA PHE A 199 3.96 26.07 -11.68
C PHE A 199 2.85 26.19 -10.62
N ARG A 200 1.69 25.55 -10.85
CA ARG A 200 0.57 25.50 -9.90
C ARG A 200 0.98 24.85 -8.59
N MET A 201 1.71 23.73 -8.63
CA MET A 201 2.18 23.05 -7.43
C MET A 201 3.13 23.93 -6.62
N ALA A 202 4.08 24.61 -7.28
CA ALA A 202 5.01 25.50 -6.60
C ALA A 202 4.29 26.72 -5.98
N ASN A 203 3.37 27.35 -6.71
CA ASN A 203 2.56 28.45 -6.16
C ASN A 203 1.63 28.01 -5.04
N ALA A 204 1.02 26.84 -5.14
CA ALA A 204 0.15 26.32 -4.08
C ALA A 204 0.94 26.11 -2.78
N ARG A 205 2.16 25.58 -2.87
CA ARG A 205 3.04 25.41 -1.71
C ARG A 205 3.54 26.73 -1.16
N LEU A 206 3.86 27.69 -2.01
CA LEU A 206 4.18 29.05 -1.58
C LEU A 206 3.00 29.66 -0.81
N ALA A 207 1.77 29.50 -1.31
CA ALA A 207 0.56 29.96 -0.62
C ALA A 207 0.37 29.27 0.74
N LEU A 208 0.64 27.96 0.86
CA LEU A 208 0.63 27.26 2.14
C LEU A 208 1.70 27.78 3.11
N LEU A 209 2.92 28.01 2.63
CA LEU A 209 4.00 28.60 3.43
C LEU A 209 3.60 29.98 3.97
N GLU A 210 2.86 30.76 3.17
CA GLU A 210 2.33 32.08 3.54
C GLU A 210 1.03 32.04 4.35
N ARG A 211 0.56 30.84 4.71
CA ARG A 211 -0.71 30.61 5.42
C ARG A 211 -1.93 31.17 4.68
N LYS A 212 -1.94 31.03 3.35
CA LYS A 212 -3.06 31.39 2.46
C LYS A 212 -3.68 30.12 1.87
N PRO A 213 -4.37 29.29 2.67
CA PRO A 213 -4.86 27.98 2.21
C PRO A 213 -5.86 28.08 1.07
N GLN A 214 -6.70 29.11 1.04
CA GLN A 214 -7.65 29.32 -0.05
C GLN A 214 -6.95 29.50 -1.40
N GLN A 215 -5.88 30.31 -1.44
CA GLN A 215 -5.07 30.50 -2.65
C GLN A 215 -4.39 29.20 -3.09
N ALA A 216 -3.98 28.35 -2.14
CA ALA A 216 -3.44 27.03 -2.48
C ALA A 216 -4.49 26.14 -3.17
N LEU A 217 -5.74 26.17 -2.68
CA LEU A 217 -6.85 25.42 -3.28
C LEU A 217 -7.26 25.97 -4.65
N GLU A 218 -7.17 27.27 -4.89
CA GLU A 218 -7.39 27.86 -6.22
C GLU A 218 -6.40 27.32 -7.27
N GLN A 219 -5.18 26.97 -6.86
CA GLN A 219 -4.17 26.41 -7.76
C GLN A 219 -4.42 24.94 -8.08
N VAL A 220 -4.87 24.13 -7.11
CA VAL A 220 -4.92 22.66 -7.22
C VAL A 220 -6.33 22.07 -7.21
N GLY A 221 -7.36 22.89 -7.02
CA GLY A 221 -8.73 22.46 -6.81
C GLY A 221 -8.97 21.93 -5.38
N SER A 222 -10.21 22.07 -4.91
CA SER A 222 -10.67 21.51 -3.63
C SER A 222 -10.81 19.99 -3.66
N VAL A 223 -11.10 19.42 -4.84
CA VAL A 223 -11.23 17.99 -5.10
C VAL A 223 -10.36 17.56 -6.29
N ALA A 224 -10.13 16.25 -6.41
CA ALA A 224 -9.38 15.69 -7.53
C ALA A 224 -10.11 15.94 -8.86
N GLY A 225 -9.36 16.33 -9.90
CA GLY A 225 -9.88 16.61 -11.24
C GLY A 225 -10.61 17.94 -11.43
N GLU A 226 -10.80 18.75 -10.38
CA GLU A 226 -11.39 20.10 -10.52
C GLU A 226 -10.51 21.04 -11.35
N VAL A 227 -9.19 20.95 -11.13
CA VAL A 227 -8.16 21.59 -11.96
C VAL A 227 -7.46 20.48 -12.75
N PRO A 228 -7.29 20.60 -14.08
CA PRO A 228 -6.52 19.64 -14.84
C PRO A 228 -5.06 19.72 -14.39
N LEU A 229 -4.54 18.63 -13.85
CA LEU A 229 -3.17 18.49 -13.41
C LEU A 229 -2.58 17.24 -14.06
N ASP A 230 -1.31 17.29 -14.41
CA ASP A 230 -0.60 16.09 -14.85
C ASP A 230 -0.61 15.03 -13.73
N ALA A 231 -0.72 13.76 -14.14
CA ALA A 231 -0.93 12.63 -13.24
C ALA A 231 0.21 12.47 -12.23
N SER A 232 1.44 12.87 -12.59
CA SER A 232 2.60 12.86 -11.71
C SER A 232 2.40 13.70 -10.44
N TYR A 233 1.59 14.76 -10.53
CA TYR A 233 1.37 15.71 -9.45
C TYR A 233 0.14 15.41 -8.59
N GLU A 234 -0.69 14.42 -8.91
CA GLU A 234 -1.93 14.16 -8.15
C GLU A 234 -1.67 13.80 -6.68
N GLN A 235 -0.60 13.04 -6.39
CA GLN A 235 -0.22 12.73 -5.01
C GLN A 235 0.19 13.99 -4.24
N HIS A 236 0.93 14.89 -4.89
CA HIS A 236 1.34 16.17 -4.31
C HIS A 236 0.14 17.10 -4.11
N ALA A 237 -0.77 17.19 -5.08
CA ALA A 237 -2.00 17.97 -4.99
C ALA A 237 -2.88 17.50 -3.84
N LYS A 238 -3.04 16.18 -3.66
CA LYS A 238 -3.75 15.61 -2.50
C LYS A 238 -3.14 16.05 -1.17
N GLY A 239 -1.81 16.07 -1.10
CA GLY A 239 -1.05 16.60 0.02
C GLY A 239 -1.32 18.06 0.37
N ILE A 240 -1.30 18.89 -0.68
CA ILE A 240 -1.60 20.32 -0.59
C ILE A 240 -3.04 20.55 -0.14
N ARG A 241 -4.01 19.84 -0.73
CA ARG A 241 -5.44 19.88 -0.33
C ARG A 241 -5.62 19.52 1.14
N ALA A 242 -4.96 18.45 1.61
CA ALA A 242 -5.00 18.04 3.01
C ALA A 242 -4.41 19.11 3.94
N HIS A 243 -3.27 19.71 3.58
CA HIS A 243 -2.67 20.79 4.37
C HIS A 243 -3.54 22.06 4.37
N ALA A 244 -4.09 22.45 3.22
CA ALA A 244 -4.99 23.59 3.14
C ALA A 244 -6.23 23.38 4.03
N ALA A 245 -6.83 22.19 3.99
CA ALA A 245 -7.97 21.84 4.84
C ALA A 245 -7.63 21.93 6.33
N GLU A 246 -6.45 21.48 6.76
CA GLU A 246 -5.98 21.63 8.15
C GLU A 246 -5.82 23.09 8.57
N LEU A 247 -5.22 23.93 7.71
CA LEU A 247 -5.07 25.36 7.99
C LEU A 247 -6.41 26.09 8.07
N MET A 248 -7.44 25.58 7.38
CA MET A 248 -8.82 26.07 7.45
C MET A 248 -9.61 25.50 8.64
N GLY A 249 -9.02 24.62 9.45
CA GLY A 249 -9.66 24.03 10.62
C GLY A 249 -10.59 22.85 10.32
N HIS A 250 -10.53 22.29 9.10
CA HIS A 250 -11.27 21.08 8.76
C HIS A 250 -10.61 19.84 9.37
N ALA A 251 -11.39 18.76 9.50
CA ALA A 251 -10.88 17.49 10.00
C ALA A 251 -9.78 16.94 9.07
N PRO A 252 -8.73 16.31 9.62
CA PRO A 252 -7.61 15.80 8.83
C PRO A 252 -8.09 14.77 7.81
N VAL A 253 -7.65 14.94 6.56
CA VAL A 253 -7.96 14.03 5.46
C VAL A 253 -7.26 12.69 5.70
N ALA A 254 -7.96 11.59 5.45
CA ALA A 254 -7.36 10.25 5.51
C ALA A 254 -6.40 10.05 4.34
N LEU A 255 -5.13 9.80 4.65
CA LEU A 255 -4.07 9.60 3.68
C LEU A 255 -3.49 8.18 3.78
N SER A 256 -3.02 7.65 2.66
CA SER A 256 -2.30 6.37 2.61
C SER A 256 -0.88 6.52 3.16
N GLU A 257 -0.24 5.40 3.50
CA GLU A 257 1.13 5.39 4.02
C GLU A 257 2.15 5.96 3.01
N ALA A 258 1.96 5.67 1.72
CA ALA A 258 2.81 6.21 0.65
C ALA A 258 2.66 7.74 0.54
N GLU A 259 1.43 8.24 0.58
CA GLU A 259 1.15 9.68 0.56
C GLU A 259 1.80 10.38 1.77
N LEU A 260 1.74 9.78 2.95
CA LEU A 260 2.29 10.39 4.16
C LEU A 260 3.81 10.44 4.16
N LYS A 261 4.48 9.45 3.54
CA LYS A 261 5.93 9.49 3.32
C LYS A 261 6.30 10.68 2.43
N LEU A 262 5.54 10.92 1.37
CA LEU A 262 5.71 12.08 0.49
C LEU A 262 5.53 13.39 1.28
N LEU A 263 4.45 13.53 2.04
CA LEU A 263 4.18 14.74 2.83
C LEU A 263 5.20 15.01 3.93
N ARG A 264 5.82 13.97 4.48
CA ARG A 264 6.91 14.13 5.44
C ARG A 264 8.11 14.84 4.82
N ASN A 265 8.51 14.42 3.63
CA ASN A 265 9.63 15.03 2.91
C ASN A 265 9.32 16.49 2.53
N GLU A 266 8.04 16.80 2.32
CA GLU A 266 7.57 18.12 1.89
C GLU A 266 7.10 19.03 3.04
N GLN A 267 7.14 18.55 4.27
CA GLN A 267 6.65 19.26 5.46
C GLN A 267 5.18 19.72 5.35
N LEU A 268 4.34 18.92 4.68
CA LEU A 268 2.91 19.21 4.49
C LEU A 268 2.02 18.46 5.49
N ALA A 269 0.82 19.01 5.74
CA ALA A 269 -0.28 18.41 6.52
C ALA A 269 0.16 17.81 7.88
N PRO A 270 0.72 18.63 8.78
CA PRO A 270 1.25 18.14 10.06
C PRO A 270 0.20 17.41 10.92
N GLY A 271 -1.08 17.79 10.84
CA GLY A 271 -2.18 17.18 11.57
C GLY A 271 -2.48 15.74 11.12
N ALA A 272 -2.59 15.51 9.82
CA ALA A 272 -2.82 14.20 9.21
C ALA A 272 -1.61 13.29 9.45
N ARG A 273 -0.39 13.83 9.34
CA ARG A 273 0.84 13.13 9.72
C ARG A 273 0.81 12.71 11.18
N MET A 274 0.43 13.61 12.08
CA MET A 274 0.31 13.29 13.51
C MET A 274 -0.70 12.16 13.76
N GLN A 275 -1.86 12.17 13.11
CA GLN A 275 -2.88 11.12 13.28
C GLN A 275 -2.38 9.75 12.82
N LEU A 276 -1.65 9.68 11.71
CA LEU A 276 -1.03 8.43 11.27
C LEU A 276 0.03 7.97 12.25
N VAL A 277 0.96 8.83 12.65
CA VAL A 277 2.02 8.46 13.59
C VAL A 277 1.41 7.95 14.89
N LYS A 278 0.32 8.55 15.38
CA LYS A 278 -0.46 8.01 16.50
C LYS A 278 -1.02 6.63 16.20
N GLN A 279 -1.62 6.41 15.02
CA GLN A 279 -2.14 5.10 14.62
C GLN A 279 -1.03 4.02 14.52
N GLN A 280 0.12 4.35 13.92
CA GLN A 280 1.28 3.46 13.79
C GLN A 280 1.88 3.16 15.16
N LEU A 281 2.06 4.18 16.01
CA LEU A 281 2.50 4.03 17.39
C LEU A 281 1.56 3.11 18.17
N ARG A 282 0.23 3.30 18.04
CA ARG A 282 -0.77 2.41 18.66
C ARG A 282 -0.64 0.97 18.16
N LYS A 283 -0.46 0.75 16.85
CA LYS A 283 -0.26 -0.59 16.26
C LYS A 283 1.05 -1.24 16.72
N ALA A 284 2.14 -0.47 16.82
CA ALA A 284 3.44 -0.95 17.28
C ALA A 284 3.41 -1.30 18.77
N ARG A 285 2.83 -0.44 19.61
CA ARG A 285 2.60 -0.71 21.04
C ARG A 285 1.71 -1.94 21.26
N ALA A 286 0.63 -2.09 20.48
CA ALA A 286 -0.22 -3.28 20.54
C ALA A 286 0.55 -4.55 20.14
N SER A 287 1.37 -4.49 19.08
CA SER A 287 2.21 -5.61 18.64
C SER A 287 3.24 -6.01 19.70
N ARG A 288 3.85 -5.02 20.38
CA ARG A 288 4.77 -5.24 21.49
C ARG A 288 4.09 -5.81 22.74
N ALA A 289 2.92 -5.29 23.11
CA ALA A 289 2.14 -5.82 24.23
C ALA A 289 1.74 -7.30 23.98
N ASN A 290 1.31 -7.60 22.76
CA ASN A 290 0.90 -8.95 22.36
C ASN A 290 2.08 -9.94 22.31
N SER A 291 3.31 -9.51 21.99
CA SER A 291 4.48 -10.41 21.94
C SER A 291 4.89 -10.92 23.33
N ASN A 292 4.62 -10.13 24.38
CA ASN A 292 4.93 -10.49 25.76
C ASN A 292 3.79 -11.29 26.42
N SER A 293 2.54 -11.07 26.03
CA SER A 293 1.37 -11.71 26.63
C SER A 293 1.33 -13.23 26.42
N ALA A 294 1.34 -14.00 27.51
CA ALA A 294 1.06 -15.44 27.46
C ALA A 294 -0.41 -15.72 27.09
N LEU A 295 -1.32 -14.84 27.52
CA LEU A 295 -2.75 -14.92 27.22
C LEU A 295 -3.03 -14.86 25.71
N PHE A 296 -2.19 -14.15 24.94
CA PHE A 296 -2.26 -14.17 23.49
C PHE A 296 -2.08 -15.57 22.89
N VAL A 297 -1.15 -16.39 23.44
CA VAL A 297 -0.94 -17.78 22.97
C VAL A 297 -2.15 -18.64 23.27
N VAL A 298 -2.67 -18.57 24.51
CA VAL A 298 -3.84 -19.34 24.93
C VAL A 298 -5.03 -19.00 24.05
N LEU A 299 -5.32 -17.71 23.87
CA LEU A 299 -6.45 -17.27 23.09
C LEU A 299 -6.34 -17.65 21.61
N THR A 300 -5.18 -17.41 21.00
CA THR A 300 -4.98 -17.77 19.58
C THR A 300 -5.03 -19.27 19.36
N THR A 301 -4.65 -20.07 20.36
CA THR A 301 -4.79 -21.52 20.35
C THR A 301 -6.26 -21.92 20.37
N LEU A 302 -7.04 -21.42 21.33
CA LEU A 302 -8.48 -21.68 21.45
C LEU A 302 -9.27 -21.24 20.21
N LEU A 303 -8.87 -20.12 19.60
CA LEU A 303 -9.52 -19.60 18.40
C LEU A 303 -9.22 -20.40 17.12
N ARG A 304 -8.04 -21.02 17.02
CA ARG A 304 -7.61 -21.75 15.83
C ARG A 304 -7.87 -23.25 15.90
N ALA A 305 -7.93 -23.82 17.09
CA ALA A 305 -8.17 -25.25 17.28
C ALA A 305 -9.44 -25.76 16.59
N PRO A 306 -10.59 -25.04 16.61
CA PRO A 306 -11.80 -25.49 15.91
C PRO A 306 -11.59 -25.63 14.39
N TRP A 307 -10.86 -24.71 13.78
CA TRP A 307 -10.56 -24.78 12.35
C TRP A 307 -9.69 -25.98 11.98
N TRP A 308 -8.68 -26.28 12.81
CA TRP A 308 -7.87 -27.48 12.63
C TRP A 308 -8.66 -28.76 12.86
N ALA A 309 -9.51 -28.80 13.89
CA ALA A 309 -10.37 -29.95 14.18
C ALA A 309 -11.35 -30.21 13.03
N LEU A 310 -11.97 -29.16 12.49
CA LEU A 310 -12.87 -29.26 11.34
C LEU A 310 -12.13 -29.74 10.08
N LEU A 311 -10.95 -29.18 9.80
CA LEU A 311 -10.15 -29.60 8.64
C LEU A 311 -9.75 -31.08 8.75
N LEU A 312 -9.28 -31.52 9.93
CA LEU A 312 -8.93 -32.91 10.19
C LEU A 312 -10.15 -33.83 10.07
N ALA A 313 -11.29 -33.42 10.62
CA ALA A 313 -12.56 -34.16 10.52
C ALA A 313 -13.03 -34.31 9.07
N LEU A 314 -12.94 -33.25 8.26
CA LEU A 314 -13.32 -33.30 6.84
C LEU A 314 -12.38 -34.22 6.04
N LEU A 315 -11.06 -34.09 6.25
CA LEU A 315 -10.07 -34.93 5.57
C LEU A 315 -10.21 -36.41 5.95
N SER A 316 -10.43 -36.71 7.24
CA SER A 316 -10.63 -38.08 7.70
C SER A 316 -11.94 -38.67 7.20
N THR A 317 -13.01 -37.86 7.12
CA THR A 317 -14.31 -38.32 6.63
C THR A 317 -14.26 -38.58 5.13
N ALA A 318 -13.70 -37.66 4.35
CA ALA A 318 -13.51 -37.84 2.92
C ALA A 318 -12.63 -39.07 2.60
N GLY A 319 -11.48 -39.19 3.28
CA GLY A 319 -10.60 -40.35 3.11
C GLY A 319 -11.27 -41.66 3.54
N GLY A 320 -11.96 -41.66 4.69
CA GLY A 320 -12.68 -42.82 5.20
C GLY A 320 -13.86 -43.26 4.33
N CYS A 321 -14.50 -42.33 3.60
CA CYS A 321 -15.50 -42.66 2.58
C CYS A 321 -14.87 -43.34 1.36
N MET A 322 -13.66 -42.95 0.97
CA MET A 322 -12.95 -43.58 -0.16
C MET A 322 -12.45 -44.99 0.19
N THR A 323 -12.05 -45.24 1.44
CA THR A 323 -11.45 -46.52 1.86
C THR A 323 -12.43 -47.46 2.58
N GLY A 324 -13.66 -47.02 2.86
CA GLY A 324 -14.65 -47.79 3.61
C GLY A 324 -14.34 -47.96 5.11
N THR A 325 -13.30 -47.32 5.63
CA THR A 325 -12.86 -47.46 7.03
C THR A 325 -13.47 -46.42 7.97
N GLY A 326 -14.21 -45.42 7.48
CA GLY A 326 -14.75 -44.35 8.33
C GLY A 326 -13.69 -43.44 8.98
N PRO A 327 -14.08 -42.29 9.55
CA PRO A 327 -13.17 -41.21 9.97
C PRO A 327 -12.34 -41.48 11.25
N VAL A 328 -12.65 -42.54 12.01
CA VAL A 328 -11.97 -42.87 13.30
C VAL A 328 -11.47 -44.32 13.28
N GLY A 329 -10.66 -44.66 12.26
CA GLY A 329 -9.93 -45.93 12.20
C GLY A 329 -10.81 -47.18 12.21
N GLY A 330 -11.92 -47.20 11.48
CA GLY A 330 -12.81 -48.37 11.40
C GLY A 330 -13.97 -48.34 12.37
N THR A 331 -13.85 -47.67 13.52
CA THR A 331 -14.82 -47.81 14.63
C THR A 331 -16.22 -47.30 14.29
N THR A 332 -16.34 -46.38 13.34
CA THR A 332 -17.62 -45.82 12.87
C THR A 332 -17.98 -46.28 11.45
N SER A 333 -17.22 -47.19 10.83
CA SER A 333 -17.50 -47.65 9.46
C SER A 333 -18.85 -48.34 9.39
N HIS A 334 -19.25 -49.09 10.43
CA HIS A 334 -20.56 -49.74 10.53
C HIS A 334 -21.75 -48.76 10.53
N LEU A 335 -21.53 -47.50 10.95
CA LEU A 335 -22.53 -46.43 10.90
C LEU A 335 -22.59 -45.74 9.53
N LEU A 336 -21.50 -45.81 8.74
CA LEU A 336 -21.34 -45.17 7.42
C LEU A 336 -21.66 -46.09 6.25
N CYS A 337 -21.33 -47.36 6.42
CA CYS A 337 -21.51 -48.46 5.49
C CYS A 337 -21.97 -49.63 6.36
N PRO A 338 -23.27 -49.70 6.69
CA PRO A 338 -23.83 -50.89 7.31
C PRO A 338 -23.47 -52.07 6.42
N GLY A 339 -22.79 -53.06 6.99
CA GLY A 339 -22.41 -54.26 6.24
C GLY A 339 -23.68 -54.94 5.76
N VAL A 340 -24.03 -54.75 4.49
CA VAL A 340 -25.25 -55.32 3.87
C VAL A 340 -25.14 -56.85 3.85
N CYS A 341 -23.92 -57.38 3.85
CA CYS A 341 -23.62 -58.80 3.89
C CYS A 341 -22.28 -59.09 4.60
N ALA A 342 -22.09 -60.32 5.11
CA ALA A 342 -20.91 -60.75 5.87
C ALA A 342 -19.56 -60.77 5.08
N GLY A 343 -19.49 -60.18 3.89
CA GLY A 343 -18.28 -60.07 3.08
C GLY A 343 -18.24 -58.87 2.14
N CYS A 344 -19.17 -57.93 2.26
CA CYS A 344 -19.28 -56.77 1.39
C CYS A 344 -18.44 -55.61 1.98
N THR A 345 -17.45 -55.09 1.24
CA THR A 345 -16.76 -53.83 1.57
C THR A 345 -17.18 -52.78 0.53
N GLY A 346 -17.53 -51.56 0.97
CA GLY A 346 -18.02 -50.49 0.10
C GLY A 346 -16.99 -50.05 -0.97
N PRO A 347 -17.39 -49.18 -1.93
CA PRO A 347 -18.56 -48.30 -1.90
C PRO A 347 -19.86 -48.92 -2.44
N TYR A 348 -21.01 -48.42 -1.97
CA TYR A 348 -22.34 -48.84 -2.42
C TYR A 348 -22.98 -47.75 -3.28
N THR A 349 -23.63 -48.14 -4.37
CA THR A 349 -24.41 -47.21 -5.20
C THR A 349 -25.89 -47.40 -4.92
N HIS A 350 -26.53 -46.38 -4.34
CA HIS A 350 -27.97 -46.39 -4.08
C HIS A 350 -28.71 -45.89 -5.33
N PHE A 351 -29.64 -46.69 -5.85
CA PHE A 351 -30.55 -46.30 -6.92
C PHE A 351 -31.95 -46.09 -6.35
N HIS A 352 -32.53 -44.94 -6.67
CA HIS A 352 -33.94 -44.66 -6.42
C HIS A 352 -34.65 -44.52 -7.76
N TYR A 353 -35.61 -45.38 -8.04
CA TYR A 353 -36.44 -45.28 -9.23
C TYR A 353 -37.87 -45.72 -8.93
N SER A 354 -38.83 -45.04 -9.55
CA SER A 354 -40.24 -45.41 -9.46
C SER A 354 -40.53 -46.51 -10.48
N ARG A 355 -41.09 -47.63 -10.03
CA ARG A 355 -41.54 -48.72 -10.89
C ARG A 355 -42.92 -49.18 -10.43
N ASN A 356 -43.91 -49.05 -11.32
CA ASN A 356 -45.32 -49.39 -11.06
C ASN A 356 -45.89 -48.68 -9.82
N ASP A 357 -45.78 -47.36 -9.75
CA ASP A 357 -46.29 -46.52 -8.63
C ASP A 357 -45.79 -46.93 -7.24
N SER A 358 -44.64 -47.61 -7.17
CA SER A 358 -43.91 -47.83 -5.92
C SER A 358 -42.46 -47.41 -6.08
N ASP A 359 -41.98 -46.65 -5.10
CA ASP A 359 -40.58 -46.28 -4.99
C ASP A 359 -39.75 -47.52 -4.69
N VAL A 360 -38.80 -47.83 -5.57
CA VAL A 360 -37.85 -48.93 -5.40
C VAL A 360 -36.48 -48.35 -5.05
N TYR A 361 -35.92 -48.86 -3.96
CA TYR A 361 -34.59 -48.52 -3.48
C TYR A 361 -33.69 -49.74 -3.65
N ASP A 362 -32.78 -49.71 -4.61
CA ASP A 362 -31.77 -50.75 -4.81
C ASP A 362 -30.41 -50.29 -4.26
N VAL A 363 -29.68 -51.20 -3.62
CA VAL A 363 -28.30 -50.96 -3.20
C VAL A 363 -27.40 -51.92 -3.98
N VAL A 364 -26.65 -51.38 -4.94
CA VAL A 364 -25.69 -52.19 -5.71
C VAL A 364 -24.37 -52.19 -4.95
N CYS A 365 -23.97 -53.37 -4.51
CA CYS A 365 -22.61 -53.66 -4.07
C CYS A 365 -21.80 -54.07 -5.29
N ASP A 366 -20.60 -53.50 -5.49
CA ASP A 366 -19.64 -54.05 -6.45
C ASP A 366 -19.08 -55.38 -5.92
N ASN A 367 -19.91 -56.42 -5.96
CA ASN A 367 -19.44 -57.80 -5.90
C ASN A 367 -18.77 -58.11 -7.26
N PRO A 368 -17.66 -58.88 -7.31
CA PRO A 368 -17.05 -59.35 -8.57
C PRO A 368 -18.00 -60.02 -9.58
N ARG A 369 -19.25 -60.32 -9.19
CA ARG A 369 -20.31 -60.85 -10.08
C ARG A 369 -21.29 -59.83 -10.66
N HIS A 370 -21.29 -58.56 -10.21
CA HIS A 370 -22.19 -57.48 -10.70
C HIS A 370 -23.70 -57.83 -10.68
N GLU A 371 -24.14 -58.78 -9.86
CA GLU A 371 -25.56 -59.11 -9.73
C GLU A 371 -26.21 -58.21 -8.67
N PRO A 372 -27.29 -57.47 -9.00
CA PRO A 372 -28.03 -56.72 -8.01
C PRO A 372 -28.72 -57.69 -7.06
N SER A 373 -28.33 -57.67 -5.79
CA SER A 373 -29.07 -58.36 -4.73
C SER A 373 -30.43 -57.67 -4.57
N ARG A 374 -31.45 -58.18 -5.27
CA ARG A 374 -32.82 -57.70 -5.18
C ARG A 374 -33.39 -58.09 -3.82
N LEU A 375 -33.61 -57.11 -2.96
CA LEU A 375 -34.45 -57.28 -1.78
C LEU A 375 -35.90 -57.47 -2.26
N SER A 376 -36.59 -58.51 -1.79
CA SER A 376 -38.03 -58.63 -2.05
C SER A 376 -38.78 -57.45 -1.40
N LYS A 377 -39.98 -57.11 -1.89
CA LYS A 377 -40.76 -55.96 -1.39
C LYS A 377 -40.97 -56.02 0.14
N GLY A 378 -41.13 -57.22 0.69
CA GLY A 378 -41.23 -57.45 2.13
C GLY A 378 -39.91 -57.25 2.86
N GLU A 379 -38.80 -57.71 2.31
CA GLU A 379 -37.46 -57.52 2.89
C GLU A 379 -36.99 -56.07 2.78
N ALA A 380 -37.31 -55.36 1.70
CA ALA A 380 -37.00 -53.93 1.55
C ALA A 380 -37.77 -53.08 2.56
N LEU A 381 -39.06 -53.39 2.79
CA LEU A 381 -39.87 -52.73 3.82
C LEU A 381 -39.38 -53.09 5.23
N SER A 382 -39.08 -54.37 5.49
CA SER A 382 -38.49 -54.81 6.75
C SER A 382 -37.14 -54.17 6.98
N TYR A 383 -36.30 -54.03 5.94
CA TYR A 383 -35.00 -53.38 5.99
C TYR A 383 -35.15 -51.88 6.27
N ALA A 384 -36.02 -51.17 5.55
CA ALA A 384 -36.30 -49.74 5.79
C ALA A 384 -36.93 -49.46 7.18
N LEU A 385 -37.77 -50.37 7.69
CA LEU A 385 -38.36 -50.28 9.03
C LEU A 385 -37.35 -50.64 10.13
N SER A 386 -36.53 -51.68 9.93
CA SER A 386 -35.49 -52.09 10.88
C SER A 386 -34.26 -51.18 10.87
N HIS A 387 -34.04 -50.45 9.77
CA HIS A 387 -32.93 -49.53 9.58
C HIS A 387 -33.39 -48.09 9.34
N ARG A 388 -34.49 -47.65 9.98
CA ARG A 388 -34.96 -46.24 10.00
C ARG A 388 -33.85 -45.25 10.40
N GLU A 389 -32.85 -45.74 11.11
CA GLU A 389 -31.65 -45.00 11.52
C GLU A 389 -30.77 -44.54 10.33
N GLN A 390 -30.86 -45.20 9.17
CA GLN A 390 -30.09 -44.87 7.96
C GLN A 390 -30.68 -43.72 7.14
N HIS A 391 -31.95 -43.35 7.39
CA HIS A 391 -32.63 -42.22 6.72
C HIS A 391 -32.61 -40.92 7.52
N LEU A 392 -31.81 -40.83 8.60
CA LEU A 392 -31.64 -39.58 9.34
C LEU A 392 -30.99 -38.52 8.41
N PRO A 393 -31.71 -37.44 8.02
CA PRO A 393 -31.10 -36.30 7.34
C PRO A 393 -30.09 -35.67 8.32
N GLY A 394 -28.82 -36.07 8.20
CA GLY A 394 -27.80 -35.67 9.17
C GLY A 394 -26.66 -36.67 9.42
N GLY A 395 -26.70 -37.90 8.89
CA GLY A 395 -25.64 -38.90 9.13
C GLY A 395 -24.21 -38.40 8.84
N GLY A 396 -24.01 -37.70 7.72
CA GLY A 396 -22.72 -37.07 7.42
C GLY A 396 -22.32 -35.99 8.44
N TRP A 397 -23.28 -35.20 8.93
CA TRP A 397 -23.04 -34.14 9.90
C TRP A 397 -22.75 -34.67 11.30
N THR A 398 -23.40 -35.75 11.73
CA THR A 398 -23.11 -36.39 13.01
C THR A 398 -21.72 -37.00 13.03
N LEU A 399 -21.29 -37.61 11.92
CA LEU A 399 -19.93 -38.16 11.77
C LEU A 399 -18.86 -37.07 11.76
N ILE A 400 -19.10 -35.97 11.04
CA ILE A 400 -18.21 -34.80 11.08
C ILE A 400 -18.17 -34.24 12.51
N GLY A 401 -19.30 -34.20 13.23
CA GLY A 401 -19.36 -33.78 14.63
C GLY A 401 -18.54 -34.67 15.57
N VAL A 402 -18.71 -35.99 15.49
CA VAL A 402 -17.93 -36.96 16.30
C VAL A 402 -16.44 -36.85 15.98
N ALA A 403 -16.08 -36.83 14.68
CA ALA A 403 -14.70 -36.71 14.27
C ALA A 403 -14.09 -35.36 14.72
N PHE A 404 -14.85 -34.27 14.64
CA PHE A 404 -14.42 -32.96 15.14
C PHE A 404 -14.02 -33.01 16.62
N PHE A 405 -14.85 -33.59 17.49
CA PHE A 405 -14.51 -33.70 18.92
C PHE A 405 -13.35 -34.67 19.17
N ALA A 406 -13.25 -35.76 18.41
CA ALA A 406 -12.14 -36.69 18.50
C ALA A 406 -10.79 -36.05 18.12
N TYR A 407 -10.78 -35.17 17.10
CA TYR A 407 -9.57 -34.47 16.65
C TYR A 407 -9.28 -33.18 17.42
N LEU A 408 -10.19 -32.70 18.28
CA LEU A 408 -10.02 -31.44 19.02
C LEU A 408 -8.73 -31.40 19.89
N PRO A 409 -8.32 -32.46 20.62
CA PRO A 409 -7.06 -32.44 21.39
C PRO A 409 -5.82 -32.29 20.50
N LEU A 410 -5.78 -32.99 19.36
CA LEU A 410 -4.69 -32.87 18.38
C LEU A 410 -4.67 -31.47 17.75
N ALA A 411 -5.85 -30.93 17.43
CA ALA A 411 -6.01 -29.58 16.89
C ALA A 411 -5.57 -28.50 17.89
N LEU A 412 -5.82 -28.69 19.19
CA LEU A 412 -5.31 -27.83 20.26
C LEU A 412 -3.78 -27.86 20.32
N LEU A 413 -3.16 -29.05 20.24
CA LEU A 413 -1.70 -29.19 20.23
C LEU A 413 -1.07 -28.51 19.02
N LEU A 414 -1.58 -28.76 17.81
CA LEU A 414 -1.10 -28.13 16.58
C LEU A 414 -1.25 -26.60 16.62
N SER A 415 -2.40 -26.12 17.14
CA SER A 415 -2.66 -24.70 17.32
C SER A 415 -1.73 -24.07 18.35
N PHE A 416 -1.40 -24.80 19.42
CA PHE A 416 -0.47 -24.36 20.46
C PHE A 416 0.95 -24.24 19.89
N LEU A 417 1.46 -25.28 19.22
CA LEU A 417 2.79 -25.26 18.59
C LEU A 417 2.90 -24.11 17.57
N ARG A 418 1.87 -23.90 16.75
CA ARG A 418 1.81 -22.76 15.81
C ARG A 418 1.78 -21.40 16.54
N SER A 419 1.09 -21.31 17.67
CA SER A 419 0.99 -20.06 18.43
C SER A 419 2.30 -19.75 19.19
N VAL A 420 2.99 -20.77 19.70
CA VAL A 420 4.33 -20.67 20.29
C VAL A 420 5.36 -20.23 19.24
N THR A 421 5.36 -20.83 18.06
CA THR A 421 6.28 -20.43 16.98
C THR A 421 6.03 -19.00 16.51
N VAL A 422 4.77 -18.57 16.38
CA VAL A 422 4.41 -17.17 16.09
C VAL A 422 4.88 -16.24 17.21
N ARG A 423 4.66 -16.59 18.48
CA ARG A 423 5.15 -15.81 19.63
C ARG A 423 6.66 -15.68 19.61
N TRP A 424 7.38 -16.76 19.31
CA TRP A 424 8.84 -16.73 19.26
C TRP A 424 9.35 -15.83 18.13
N ARG A 425 8.74 -15.88 16.94
CA ARG A 425 9.02 -14.93 15.85
C ARG A 425 8.74 -13.48 16.27
N MET A 426 7.61 -13.23 16.95
CA MET A 426 7.26 -11.90 17.47
C MET A 426 8.24 -11.42 18.55
N ARG A 427 8.71 -12.30 19.44
CA ARG A 427 9.74 -11.99 20.44
C ARG A 427 11.07 -11.63 19.78
N ARG A 428 11.48 -12.34 18.74
CA ARG A 428 12.67 -11.99 17.95
C ARG A 428 12.56 -10.59 17.33
N ARG A 429 11.35 -10.17 16.95
CA ARG A 429 11.05 -8.81 16.46
C ARG A 429 10.77 -7.78 17.56
N ALA A 430 10.78 -8.14 18.85
CA ALA A 430 10.46 -7.20 19.92
C ALA A 430 11.44 -6.02 19.99
N ALA A 431 12.72 -6.27 19.71
CA ALA A 431 13.73 -5.21 19.63
C ALA A 431 13.47 -4.25 18.45
N GLU A 432 13.03 -4.78 17.30
CA GLU A 432 12.65 -3.99 16.14
C GLU A 432 11.43 -3.11 16.44
N PHE A 433 10.37 -3.68 17.05
CA PHE A 433 9.21 -2.92 17.48
C PHE A 433 9.58 -1.83 18.50
N GLN A 434 10.54 -2.08 19.39
CA GLN A 434 10.98 -1.08 20.35
C GLN A 434 11.70 0.09 19.68
N ARG A 435 12.52 -0.18 18.66
CA ARG A 435 13.16 0.87 17.86
C ARG A 435 12.10 1.69 17.11
N GLN A 436 11.14 1.02 16.46
CA GLN A 436 10.04 1.68 15.76
C GLN A 436 9.19 2.55 16.69
N ILE A 437 8.86 2.06 17.90
CA ILE A 437 8.15 2.87 18.91
C ILE A 437 8.94 4.14 19.25
N GLY A 438 10.24 4.03 19.51
CA GLY A 438 11.07 5.20 19.81
C GLY A 438 11.22 6.17 18.63
N GLU A 439 11.19 5.69 17.38
CA GLU A 439 11.13 6.54 16.19
C GLU A 439 9.80 7.28 16.08
N PHE A 440 8.68 6.57 16.22
CA PHE A 440 7.34 7.18 16.19
C PHE A 440 7.11 8.15 17.35
N GLU A 441 7.63 7.88 18.54
CA GLU A 441 7.54 8.81 19.69
C GLU A 441 8.33 10.10 19.43
N ARG A 442 9.52 10.01 18.84
CA ARG A 442 10.31 11.19 18.44
C ARG A 442 9.61 11.98 17.35
N GLU A 443 9.09 11.31 16.32
CA GLU A 443 8.35 11.99 15.25
C GLU A 443 7.05 12.64 15.76
N LEU A 444 6.30 11.95 16.62
CA LEU A 444 5.09 12.48 17.23
C LEU A 444 5.38 13.72 18.08
N THR A 445 6.46 13.70 18.85
CA THR A 445 6.92 14.85 19.65
C THR A 445 7.34 16.02 18.76
N ALA A 446 8.06 15.75 17.66
CA ALA A 446 8.45 16.79 16.69
C ALA A 446 7.24 17.45 16.00
N LEU A 447 6.13 16.71 15.86
CA LEU A 447 4.85 17.23 15.36
C LEU A 447 3.99 17.90 16.45
N GLY A 448 4.49 18.04 17.68
CA GLY A 448 3.76 18.65 18.81
C GLY A 448 2.74 17.72 19.47
N GLY A 449 2.72 16.43 19.16
CA GLY A 449 1.86 15.44 19.80
C GLY A 449 2.44 14.92 21.12
N ASN A 450 1.57 14.59 22.08
CA ASN A 450 1.95 13.93 23.32
C ASN A 450 2.02 12.40 23.14
N PRO A 451 3.21 11.76 23.21
CA PRO A 451 3.33 10.31 23.06
C PRO A 451 2.71 9.51 24.22
N GLN A 452 2.49 10.11 25.38
CA GLN A 452 1.90 9.45 26.56
C GLN A 452 0.38 9.44 26.56
N ALA A 453 -0.27 10.34 25.82
CA ALA A 453 -1.74 10.43 25.79
C ALA A 453 -2.42 9.18 25.18
N ASP A 454 -1.65 8.36 24.47
CA ASP A 454 -2.12 7.17 23.76
C ASP A 454 -1.52 5.87 24.34
N GLU A 455 -1.55 5.70 25.66
CA GLU A 455 -1.28 4.40 26.25
C GLU A 455 -2.32 3.39 25.77
N VAL A 456 -1.85 2.42 24.98
CA VAL A 456 -2.70 1.38 24.43
C VAL A 456 -2.97 0.36 25.53
N ILE A 457 -4.16 0.44 26.13
CA ILE A 457 -4.73 -0.71 26.84
C ILE A 457 -4.88 -1.82 25.79
N PRO A 458 -4.28 -3.00 25.97
CA PRO A 458 -4.39 -4.10 25.02
C PRO A 458 -5.86 -4.48 24.85
N ARG A 459 -6.49 -3.98 23.77
CA ARG A 459 -7.88 -4.30 23.45
C ARG A 459 -7.93 -5.67 22.84
N PHE A 460 -8.32 -6.64 23.65
CA PHE A 460 -8.91 -7.88 23.16
C PHE A 460 -10.01 -7.52 22.16
N GLN A 461 -9.99 -8.07 20.94
CA GLN A 461 -11.05 -7.85 19.95
C GLN A 461 -12.13 -8.92 20.12
N PRO A 462 -13.22 -8.66 20.87
CA PRO A 462 -14.24 -9.67 21.17
C PRO A 462 -14.89 -10.23 19.91
N ARG A 463 -14.99 -9.46 18.82
CA ARG A 463 -15.54 -9.93 17.54
C ARG A 463 -14.79 -11.15 16.97
N ARG A 464 -13.45 -11.17 17.06
CA ARG A 464 -12.67 -12.32 16.60
C ARG A 464 -12.86 -13.52 17.52
N ALA A 465 -12.93 -13.27 18.83
CA ALA A 465 -13.25 -14.31 19.82
C ALA A 465 -14.62 -14.93 19.58
N LEU A 466 -15.61 -14.12 19.22
CA LEU A 466 -16.99 -14.54 18.97
C LEU A 466 -17.09 -15.48 17.77
N VAL A 467 -16.35 -15.24 16.67
CA VAL A 467 -16.32 -16.17 15.52
C VAL A 467 -15.76 -17.54 15.93
N GLY A 468 -14.68 -17.57 16.71
CA GLY A 468 -14.16 -18.85 17.23
C GLY A 468 -15.14 -19.56 18.16
N LEU A 469 -15.83 -18.80 19.01
CA LEU A 469 -16.82 -19.33 19.93
C LEU A 469 -18.04 -19.91 19.18
N VAL A 470 -18.52 -19.23 18.13
CA VAL A 470 -19.59 -19.73 17.26
C VAL A 470 -19.18 -21.02 16.57
N LEU A 471 -17.94 -21.15 16.11
CA LEU A 471 -17.44 -22.40 15.50
C LEU A 471 -17.31 -23.56 16.49
N ILE A 472 -17.06 -23.27 17.77
CA ILE A 472 -17.09 -24.29 18.84
C ILE A 472 -18.53 -24.72 19.14
N LEU A 473 -19.46 -23.77 19.15
CA LEU A 473 -20.87 -24.03 19.46
C LEU A 473 -21.65 -24.66 18.31
N LEU A 474 -21.28 -24.41 17.04
CA LEU A 474 -21.99 -24.91 15.87
C LEU A 474 -22.08 -26.45 15.84
N PRO A 475 -21.00 -27.23 16.05
CA PRO A 475 -21.09 -28.69 16.16
C PRO A 475 -21.94 -29.15 17.34
N ILE A 476 -21.89 -28.44 18.48
CA ILE A 476 -22.71 -28.76 19.66
C ILE A 476 -24.19 -28.58 19.35
N LEU A 477 -24.55 -27.48 18.69
CA LEU A 477 -25.92 -27.19 18.27
C LEU A 477 -26.42 -28.17 17.22
N LEU A 478 -25.58 -28.53 16.24
CA LEU A 478 -25.92 -29.53 15.22
C LEU A 478 -26.10 -30.92 15.84
N MET A 479 -25.23 -31.33 16.77
CA MET A 479 -25.38 -32.59 17.50
C MET A 479 -26.63 -32.59 18.40
N GLY A 480 -26.91 -31.49 19.09
CA GLY A 480 -28.09 -31.33 19.94
C GLY A 480 -29.41 -31.39 19.16
N GLY A 481 -29.45 -30.82 17.94
CA GLY A 481 -30.60 -30.92 17.04
C GLY A 481 -30.90 -32.37 16.63
N CYS A 482 -29.88 -33.15 16.30
CA CYS A 482 -30.06 -34.57 15.96
C CYS A 482 -30.48 -35.43 17.17
N LEU A 483 -29.98 -35.13 18.38
CA LEU A 483 -30.39 -35.80 19.61
C LEU A 483 -31.85 -35.48 19.98
N GLY A 484 -32.29 -34.22 19.80
CA GLY A 484 -33.66 -33.80 20.04
C GLY A 484 -34.67 -34.46 19.08
N VAL A 485 -34.31 -34.63 17.81
CA VAL A 485 -35.14 -35.34 16.82
C VAL A 485 -35.22 -36.84 17.15
N ASN A 486 -34.13 -37.47 17.61
CA ASN A 486 -34.14 -38.88 18.02
C ASN A 486 -34.94 -39.16 19.30
N LEU A 487 -34.95 -38.22 20.26
CA LEU A 487 -35.77 -38.34 21.47
C LEU A 487 -37.25 -38.10 21.19
N GLY A 488 -37.60 -37.17 20.29
CA GLY A 488 -38.98 -36.93 19.86
C GLY A 488 -39.59 -38.11 19.10
N LEU A 489 -38.81 -38.82 18.30
CA LEU A 489 -39.26 -40.00 17.53
C LEU A 489 -39.37 -41.30 18.35
N ARG A 490 -38.87 -41.35 19.59
CA ARG A 490 -39.05 -42.50 20.50
C ARG A 490 -40.22 -42.34 21.47
N LEU A 491 -40.81 -41.14 21.55
CA LEU A 491 -41.90 -40.82 22.47
C LEU A 491 -43.27 -40.69 21.78
N GLY A 492 -43.35 -40.90 20.47
CA GLY A 492 -44.58 -41.09 19.70
C GLY A 492 -44.48 -42.34 18.86
#